data_AF-A0A538DP71-F1
#
_entry.id   AF-A0A538DP71-F1
#
_cell.length_a   1.000
_cell.length_b   1.000
_cell.length_c   1.000
_cell.angle_alpha   90.00
_cell.angle_beta   90.00
_cell.angle_gamma   90.00
#
_symmetry.space_group_name_H-M   'P 1'
#
loop_
_entity.id
_entity.type
_entity.pdbx_description
1 polymer ?
#
loop_
_entity_poly.entity_id
_entity_poly.type
_entity_poly.pdbx_seq_one_letter_code
_entity_poly.pdbx_strand_id
1 'polypeptide(L)' 'MGDVDEREMLRVFNMGIGMVVVVPHDVVHRAVAVLEANGQRAVVIGEIVAGSGAVAVT' A
#
# COMPACT_ATOMS: atom_id res chain seq x y z
N MET A 1 6.96 -18.31 21.21
CA MET A 1 7.56 -17.08 20.63
C MET A 1 6.56 -16.53 19.63
N GLY A 2 6.27 -15.23 19.66
CA GLY A 2 5.62 -14.56 18.53
C GLY A 2 4.18 -14.11 18.73
N ASP A 3 3.77 -13.75 19.95
CA ASP A 3 2.51 -13.01 20.15
C ASP A 3 2.80 -11.52 19.93
N VAL A 4 3.05 -11.15 18.67
CA VAL A 4 3.24 -9.75 18.28
C VAL A 4 1.88 -9.23 17.86
N ASP A 5 1.43 -8.17 18.52
CA ASP A 5 0.17 -7.50 18.19
C ASP A 5 0.15 -7.11 16.71
N GLU A 6 -0.96 -7.29 16.01
CA GLU A 6 -1.09 -6.96 14.58
C GLU A 6 -0.68 -5.51 14.27
N ARG A 7 -0.91 -4.58 15.19
CA ARG A 7 -0.47 -3.17 15.03
C ARG A 7 1.04 -3.04 15.05
N GLU A 8 1.70 -3.88 15.84
CA GLU A 8 3.15 -3.93 15.92
C GLU A 8 3.74 -4.63 14.70
N MET A 9 3.06 -5.64 14.16
CA MET A 9 3.41 -6.24 12.87
C MET A 9 3.36 -5.23 11.72
N LEU A 10 2.31 -4.40 11.64
CA LEU A 10 2.17 -3.35 10.61
C LEU A 10 3.25 -2.27 10.70
N ARG A 11 3.81 -2.03 11.89
CA ARG A 11 4.89 -1.05 12.09
C ARG A 11 6.27 -1.61 11.74
N VAL A 12 6.50 -2.89 12.01
CA VAL A 12 7.83 -3.51 11.92
C VAL A 12 8.05 -4.21 10.57
N PHE A 13 6.98 -4.74 9.97
CA PHE A 13 7.05 -5.49 8.73
C PHE A 13 6.28 -4.78 7.62
N ASN A 14 6.76 -4.91 6.39
CA ASN A 14 6.12 -4.28 5.24
C ASN A 14 4.82 -4.98 4.78
N MET A 15 4.48 -6.13 5.36
CA MET A 15 3.32 -6.95 5.04
C MET A 15 3.18 -7.28 3.54
N GLY A 16 4.30 -7.47 2.85
CA GLY A 16 4.35 -7.77 1.41
C GLY A 16 4.39 -6.54 0.50
N ILE A 17 4.34 -5.31 1.02
CA ILE A 17 4.38 -4.07 0.24
C ILE A 17 5.74 -3.38 0.39
N GLY A 18 6.62 -3.54 -0.60
CA GLY A 18 7.97 -2.96 -0.57
C GLY A 18 8.04 -1.48 -0.93
N MET A 19 7.03 -0.99 -1.66
CA MET A 19 6.97 0.37 -2.19
C MET A 19 5.51 0.82 -2.32
N VAL A 20 5.26 2.10 -2.05
CA VAL A 20 3.97 2.75 -2.27
C VAL A 20 4.16 3.88 -3.27
N VAL A 21 3.29 3.95 -4.27
CA VAL A 21 3.26 5.02 -5.26
C VAL A 21 1.89 5.67 -5.22
N VAL A 22 1.87 7.00 -5.16
CA VAL A 22 0.64 7.80 -5.16
C VAL A 22 0.44 8.35 -6.55
N VAL A 23 -0.75 8.13 -7.12
CA VAL A 23 -1.12 8.60 -8.45
C VAL A 23 -2.54 9.21 -8.43
N PRO A 24 -2.86 10.10 -9.38
CA PRO A 24 -4.24 10.54 -9.60
C PRO A 24 -5.20 9.36 -9.83
N HIS A 25 -6.43 9.48 -9.35
CA HIS A 25 -7.42 8.39 -9.39
C HIS A 25 -7.70 7.90 -10.82
N ASP A 26 -7.72 8.81 -11.79
CA ASP A 26 -8.00 8.52 -13.20
C ASP A 26 -6.88 7.73 -13.91
N VAL A 27 -5.68 7.64 -13.32
CA VAL A 27 -4.55 6.90 -13.91
C VAL A 27 -4.19 5.62 -13.15
N VAL A 28 -4.93 5.24 -12.11
CA VAL A 28 -4.63 4.08 -11.24
C VAL A 28 -4.42 2.80 -12.04
N HIS A 29 -5.36 2.43 -12.91
CA HIS A 29 -5.26 1.20 -13.71
C HIS A 29 -4.08 1.23 -14.70
N ARG A 30 -3.78 2.41 -15.27
CA ARG A 30 -2.62 2.57 -16.15
C ARG A 30 -1.32 2.40 -15.37
N ALA A 31 -1.23 2.94 -14.17
CA ALA A 31 -0.05 2.80 -13.32
C ALA A 31 0.21 1.33 -12.95
N VAL A 32 -0.83 0.58 -12.57
CA VAL A 32 -0.73 -0.87 -12.30
C VAL A 32 -0.24 -1.61 -13.56
N ALA A 33 -0.87 -1.37 -14.71
CA ALA A 33 -0.49 -2.03 -15.96
C ALA A 33 0.98 -1.76 -16.36
N VAL A 34 1.47 -0.52 -16.16
CA VAL A 34 2.88 -0.18 -16.41
C VAL A 34 3.81 -0.95 -15.47
N LEU A 35 3.48 -1.04 -14.19
CA LEU A 35 4.29 -1.78 -13.21
C LEU A 35 4.34 -3.28 -13.54
N GLU A 36 3.20 -3.87 -13.87
CA GLU A 36 3.09 -5.28 -14.27
C GLU A 36 3.88 -5.57 -15.55
N ALA A 37 3.79 -4.69 -16.56
CA ALA A 37 4.57 -4.80 -17.79
C ALA A 37 6.09 -4.72 -17.56
N ASN A 38 6.53 -4.13 -16.45
CA ASN A 38 7.94 -4.07 -16.02
C ASN A 38 8.30 -5.18 -15.00
N GLY A 39 7.47 -6.22 -14.89
CA GLY A 39 7.73 -7.37 -14.02
C GLY A 39 7.52 -7.11 -12.53
N GLN A 40 6.84 -6.02 -12.17
CA GLN A 40 6.50 -5.71 -10.78
C GLN A 40 5.07 -6.14 -10.47
N ARG A 41 4.85 -6.78 -9.31
CA ARG A 41 3.50 -7.04 -8.81
C ARG A 41 2.96 -5.78 -8.16
N ALA A 42 1.89 -5.21 -8.72
CA ALA A 42 1.26 -3.99 -8.22
C ALA A 42 -0.22 -4.23 -7.88
N VAL A 43 -0.67 -3.65 -6.77
CA VAL A 43 -2.06 -3.71 -6.33
C VAL A 43 -2.48 -2.35 -5.78
N VAL A 44 -3.75 -2.01 -5.93
CA VAL A 44 -4.33 -0.82 -5.30
C VAL A 44 -4.60 -1.16 -3.83
N ILE A 45 -3.94 -0.45 -2.91
CA ILE A 45 -3.99 -0.74 -1.47
C ILE A 45 -4.84 0.24 -0.67
N GLY A 46 -5.35 1.31 -1.28
CA GLY A 46 -6.17 2.31 -0.62
C GLY A 46 -6.20 3.65 -1.35
N GLU A 47 -6.65 4.68 -0.64
CA GLU A 47 -6.78 6.05 -1.12
C GLU A 47 -6.29 7.06 -0.09
N ILE A 48 -5.94 8.27 -0.54
CA ILE A 48 -5.61 9.39 0.34
C ILE A 48 -6.85 10.25 0.50
N VAL A 49 -7.25 10.44 1.75
CA VAL A 49 -8.35 11.31 2.14
C VAL A 49 -7.84 12.49 2.97
N ALA A 50 -8.63 13.57 3.05
CA ALA A 50 -8.33 14.66 3.97
C ALA A 50 -8.33 14.13 5.42
N GLY A 51 -7.31 14.48 6.19
CA GLY A 51 -7.15 13.97 7.56
C GLY A 51 -5.94 14.56 8.28
N SER A 52 -5.61 14.00 9.44
CA SER A 52 -4.55 14.49 10.33
C SER A 52 -3.24 13.71 10.22
N GLY A 53 -3.04 12.96 9.14
CA GLY A 53 -1.86 12.09 8.96
C GLY A 53 -1.94 10.73 9.67
N ALA A 54 -3.15 10.30 10.06
CA ALA A 54 -3.39 8.96 10.59
C ALA A 54 -3.67 7.96 9.47
N VAL A 55 -3.27 6.70 9.67
CA VAL A 55 -3.58 5.57 8.77
C VAL A 55 -4.70 4.75 9.41
N ALA A 56 -5.76 4.47 8.66
CA ALA A 56 -6.80 3.53 9.04
C ALA A 56 -6.67 2.26 8.16
N VAL A 57 -6.55 1.11 8.80
CA VAL A 57 -6.59 -0.21 8.15
C VAL A 57 -7.92 -0.83 8.54
N THR A 58 -8.77 -1.14 7.56
CA THR A 58 -10.14 -1.65 7.76
C THR A 58 -10.29 -3.00 7.07
#